data_AF-A0A644XR80-F1
#
_entry.id   AF-A0A644XR80-F1
#
_cell.length_a   1.000
_cell.length_b   1.000
_cell.length_c   1.000
_cell.angle_alpha   90.00
_cell.angle_beta   90.00
_cell.angle_gamma   90.00
#
_symmetry.space_group_name_H-M   'P 1'
#
loop_
_entity.id
_entity.type
_entity.pdbx_description
1 polymer ?
#
loop_
_entity_poly.entity_id
_entity_poly.type
_entity_poly.pdbx_seq_one_letter_code
_entity_poly.pdbx_strand_id
1 'polypeptide(L)'
;MLYSSNKSLNDETRANYYKNLILTQFPESEFAKILSDPDYWNKVAAQKDVGEEYYEGTYMAFQSGNYQQVVQRADSAMRVFKEISLLGRFDFLRALSLGKIYGNDTLKVHMNEISSHYTGELKQKADDILSYLGGGVVTNNGETSDGGTSTVPQELYKPADEDVIHIFVCLVDAKSVSVNKLKAAFSDFNSTYFGSDNLSVSSLYLTDTRMMVSVSHFKTKTNGMTYLRFTKNDRGISDITAGTNAATFIISTDNYPVFYKSKDEAKYLDFFKRYYTE
;
A
#
# COMPACT_ATOMS: atom_id res chain seq x y z
N MET A 1 23.92 20.13 27.19
CA MET A 1 22.82 19.17 27.40
C MET A 1 21.49 19.91 27.45
N LEU A 2 20.83 20.14 26.32
CA LEU A 2 19.45 20.69 26.27
C LEU A 2 18.76 20.54 24.89
N TYR A 3 19.28 19.70 23.98
CA TYR A 3 18.72 19.52 22.63
C TYR A 3 18.07 18.15 22.40
N SER A 4 18.27 17.20 23.31
CA SER A 4 17.70 15.84 23.24
C SER A 4 16.33 15.69 23.91
N SER A 5 15.87 16.66 24.71
CA SER A 5 14.57 16.55 25.41
C SER A 5 13.36 17.03 24.61
N ASN A 6 13.52 17.76 23.50
CA ASN A 6 12.36 18.32 22.78
C ASN A 6 11.82 17.45 21.63
N LYS A 7 12.42 16.28 21.36
CA LYS A 7 11.96 15.36 20.31
C LYS A 7 11.04 14.24 20.81
N SER A 8 11.18 13.81 22.07
CA SER A 8 10.28 12.82 22.70
C SER A 8 8.94 13.42 23.14
N LEU A 9 8.94 14.67 23.59
CA LEU A 9 7.73 15.36 24.05
C LEU A 9 6.71 15.61 22.92
N ASN A 10 7.17 15.77 21.68
CA ASN A 10 6.28 16.01 20.53
C ASN A 10 5.62 14.71 20.00
N ASP A 11 6.27 13.57 20.20
CA ASP A 11 5.72 12.24 19.88
C ASP A 11 4.82 11.70 21.00
N GLU A 12 5.14 11.95 22.27
CA GLU A 12 4.23 11.66 23.40
C GLU A 12 2.93 12.45 23.30
N THR A 13 2.98 13.72 22.90
CA THR A 13 1.78 14.56 22.76
C THR A 13 0.88 14.09 21.61
N ARG A 14 1.47 13.60 20.51
CA ARG A 14 0.73 13.02 19.37
C ARG A 14 0.20 11.62 19.68
N ALA A 15 0.98 10.79 20.36
CA ALA A 15 0.55 9.49 20.82
C ALA A 15 -0.63 9.62 21.82
N ASN A 16 -0.56 10.60 22.73
CA ASN A 16 -1.65 10.94 23.64
C ASN A 16 -2.86 11.55 22.90
N TYR A 17 -2.63 12.32 21.83
CA TYR A 17 -3.70 12.86 20.98
C TYR A 17 -4.48 11.73 20.29
N TYR A 18 -3.80 10.77 19.64
CA TYR A 18 -4.48 9.63 19.01
C TYR A 18 -5.05 8.64 20.03
N LYS A 19 -4.39 8.44 21.18
CA LYS A 19 -4.93 7.69 22.31
C LYS A 19 -6.24 8.30 22.81
N ASN A 20 -6.28 9.62 23.02
CA ASN A 20 -7.51 10.32 23.43
C ASN A 20 -8.55 10.36 22.32
N LEU A 21 -8.17 10.50 21.05
CA LEU A 21 -9.09 10.41 19.90
C LEU A 21 -9.79 9.04 19.87
N ILE A 22 -9.04 7.96 20.12
CA ILE A 22 -9.56 6.58 20.16
C ILE A 22 -10.46 6.37 21.40
N LEU A 23 -10.06 6.85 22.57
CA LEU A 23 -10.86 6.74 23.81
C LEU A 23 -12.15 7.57 23.77
N THR A 24 -12.16 8.68 23.03
CA THR A 24 -13.32 9.58 22.93
C THR A 24 -14.28 9.18 21.82
N GLN A 25 -13.77 8.60 20.72
CA GLN A 25 -14.61 8.23 19.55
C GLN A 25 -14.94 6.74 19.45
N PHE A 26 -14.23 5.86 20.17
CA PHE A 26 -14.48 4.40 20.21
C PHE A 26 -14.67 3.86 21.64
N PRO A 27 -15.54 4.45 22.47
CA PRO A 27 -15.68 4.08 23.89
C PRO A 27 -16.17 2.64 24.10
N GLU A 28 -16.86 2.06 23.13
CA GLU A 28 -17.39 0.69 23.18
C GLU A 28 -16.47 -0.37 22.58
N SER A 29 -15.36 0.04 21.96
CA SER A 29 -14.34 -0.88 21.47
C SER A 29 -13.76 -1.68 22.64
N GLU A 30 -13.59 -2.98 22.46
CA GLU A 30 -12.90 -3.86 23.41
C GLU A 30 -11.52 -3.29 23.82
N PHE A 31 -10.89 -2.53 22.92
CA PHE A 31 -9.63 -1.82 23.16
C PHE A 31 -9.76 -0.65 24.16
N ALA A 32 -10.90 0.05 24.18
CA ALA A 32 -11.18 1.11 25.15
C ALA A 32 -11.45 0.54 26.55
N LYS A 33 -12.07 -0.65 26.61
CA LYS A 33 -12.36 -1.39 27.86
C LYS A 33 -11.09 -1.94 28.53
N ILE A 34 -10.14 -2.43 27.72
CA ILE A 34 -8.81 -2.91 28.18
C ILE A 34 -7.98 -1.81 28.86
N LEU A 35 -8.07 -0.56 28.38
CA LEU A 35 -7.30 0.55 28.93
C LEU A 35 -7.88 1.11 30.25
N SER A 36 -9.11 0.73 30.61
CA SER A 36 -9.82 1.25 31.80
C SER A 36 -9.80 0.34 33.02
N ASP A 37 -9.50 -0.95 32.90
CA ASP A 37 -9.57 -1.92 34.01
C ASP A 37 -8.35 -2.87 34.05
N PRO A 38 -7.47 -2.75 35.06
CA PRO A 38 -6.28 -3.59 35.22
C PRO A 38 -6.56 -5.10 35.40
N ASP A 39 -7.76 -5.50 35.87
CA ASP A 39 -8.13 -6.91 36.12
C ASP A 39 -8.83 -7.58 34.92
N TYR A 40 -9.06 -6.84 33.83
CA TYR A 40 -9.68 -7.35 32.60
C TYR A 40 -8.87 -8.51 31.95
N TRP A 41 -7.54 -8.45 32.08
CA TRP A 41 -6.59 -9.41 31.52
C TRP A 41 -6.85 -10.87 31.93
N ASN A 42 -7.31 -11.09 33.17
CA ASN A 42 -7.47 -12.45 33.71
C ASN A 42 -8.78 -13.13 33.29
N LYS A 43 -9.76 -12.38 32.77
CA LYS A 43 -11.05 -12.93 32.30
C LYS A 43 -11.12 -13.14 30.78
N VAL A 44 -10.41 -12.31 30.00
CA VAL A 44 -10.51 -12.31 28.52
C VAL A 44 -9.50 -13.24 27.84
N ALA A 45 -8.32 -13.48 28.44
CA ALA A 45 -7.32 -14.40 27.87
C ALA A 45 -7.85 -15.83 27.68
N ALA A 46 -8.88 -16.24 28.43
CA ALA A 46 -9.52 -17.55 28.32
C ALA A 46 -10.60 -17.67 27.22
N GLN A 47 -11.00 -16.56 26.58
CA GLN A 47 -12.11 -16.50 25.60
C GLN A 47 -11.75 -15.78 24.29
N LYS A 48 -10.47 -15.57 24.00
CA LYS A 48 -10.04 -14.76 22.86
C LYS A 48 -10.16 -15.52 21.54
N ASP A 49 -10.90 -14.95 20.58
CA ASP A 49 -10.94 -15.44 19.20
C ASP A 49 -9.56 -15.23 18.56
N VAL A 50 -9.08 -16.24 17.83
CA VAL A 50 -7.79 -16.24 17.11
C VAL A 50 -7.69 -15.03 16.17
N GLY A 51 -8.82 -14.59 15.61
CA GLY A 51 -8.89 -13.39 14.77
C GLY A 51 -8.52 -12.10 15.51
N GLU A 52 -8.99 -11.94 16.75
CA GLU A 52 -8.72 -10.75 17.57
C GLU A 52 -7.28 -10.72 18.07
N GLU A 53 -6.73 -11.86 18.49
CA GLU A 53 -5.31 -11.96 18.84
C GLU A 53 -4.41 -11.61 17.63
N TYR A 54 -4.76 -12.11 16.44
CA TYR A 54 -4.01 -11.82 15.23
C TYR A 54 -4.09 -10.33 14.86
N TYR A 55 -5.25 -9.70 15.07
CA TYR A 55 -5.45 -8.28 14.85
C TYR A 55 -4.62 -7.43 15.81
N GLU A 56 -4.60 -7.75 17.09
CA GLU A 56 -3.79 -7.04 18.07
C GLU A 56 -2.30 -7.05 17.73
N GLY A 57 -1.75 -8.22 17.38
CA GLY A 57 -0.35 -8.30 16.94
C GLY A 57 -0.08 -7.47 15.68
N THR A 58 -1.08 -7.34 14.80
CA THR A 58 -1.00 -6.49 13.59
C THR A 58 -1.05 -5.01 13.94
N TYR A 59 -1.86 -4.63 14.91
CA TYR A 59 -1.93 -3.28 15.44
C TYR A 59 -0.65 -2.87 16.19
N MET A 60 -0.06 -3.77 16.99
CA MET A 60 1.23 -3.52 17.64
C MET A 60 2.33 -3.24 16.62
N ALA A 61 2.39 -4.00 15.52
CA ALA A 61 3.31 -3.74 14.42
C ALA A 61 3.09 -2.34 13.81
N PHE A 62 1.83 -1.90 13.68
CA PHE A 62 1.51 -0.55 13.21
C PHE A 62 2.03 0.53 14.16
N GLN A 63 1.81 0.36 15.46
CA GLN A 63 2.30 1.30 16.48
C GLN A 63 3.83 1.37 16.53
N SER A 64 4.52 0.26 16.29
CA SER A 64 5.98 0.21 16.19
C SER A 64 6.52 0.78 14.87
N GLY A 65 5.66 1.25 13.95
CA GLY A 65 6.07 1.77 12.65
C GLY A 65 6.46 0.70 11.63
N ASN A 66 6.21 -0.58 11.93
CA ASN A 66 6.51 -1.72 11.06
C ASN A 66 5.43 -1.88 9.99
N TYR A 67 5.18 -0.83 9.20
CA TYR A 67 4.05 -0.74 8.27
C TYR A 67 4.04 -1.86 7.22
N GLN A 68 5.20 -2.34 6.78
CA GLN A 68 5.28 -3.46 5.85
C GLN A 68 4.78 -4.77 6.48
N GLN A 69 5.07 -4.99 7.76
CA GLN A 69 4.57 -6.15 8.50
C GLN A 69 3.06 -6.07 8.68
N VAL A 70 2.52 -4.86 8.90
CA VAL A 70 1.07 -4.64 8.98
C VAL A 70 0.39 -5.04 7.69
N VAL A 71 0.91 -4.62 6.54
CA VAL A 71 0.37 -4.98 5.22
C VAL A 71 0.36 -6.49 5.03
N GLN A 72 1.48 -7.17 5.30
CA GLN A 72 1.57 -8.63 5.14
C GLN A 72 0.61 -9.40 6.04
N ARG A 73 0.45 -8.95 7.29
CA ARG A 73 -0.48 -9.56 8.24
C ARG A 73 -1.93 -9.31 7.83
N ALA A 74 -2.28 -8.08 7.44
CA ALA A 74 -3.61 -7.77 6.92
C ALA A 74 -3.96 -8.59 5.66
N ASP A 75 -3.03 -8.70 4.70
CA ASP A 75 -3.23 -9.55 3.51
C ASP A 75 -3.47 -11.02 3.88
N SER A 76 -2.78 -11.51 4.93
CA SER A 76 -2.95 -12.87 5.43
C SER A 76 -4.29 -13.06 6.12
N ALA A 77 -4.70 -12.09 6.93
CA ALA A 77 -6.00 -12.07 7.58
C ALA A 77 -7.15 -12.13 6.55
N MET A 78 -7.06 -11.36 5.45
CA MET A 78 -8.05 -11.34 4.37
C MET A 78 -8.23 -12.67 3.63
N ARG A 79 -7.22 -13.56 3.67
CA ARG A 79 -7.32 -14.90 3.07
C ARG A 79 -7.91 -15.94 4.03
N VAL A 80 -7.73 -15.73 5.33
CA VAL A 80 -8.02 -16.74 6.36
C VAL A 80 -9.35 -16.47 7.04
N PHE A 81 -9.60 -15.23 7.44
CA PHE A 81 -10.82 -14.84 8.13
C PHE A 81 -11.91 -14.47 7.14
N LYS A 82 -13.16 -14.65 7.54
CA LYS A 82 -14.35 -14.37 6.71
C LYS A 82 -15.30 -13.37 7.37
N GLU A 83 -15.04 -13.01 8.62
CA GLU A 83 -15.87 -12.09 9.39
C GLU A 83 -15.62 -10.66 8.90
N ILE A 84 -16.67 -10.01 8.38
CA ILE A 84 -16.57 -8.78 7.61
C ILE A 84 -16.09 -7.60 8.47
N SER A 85 -16.51 -7.53 9.74
CA SER A 85 -16.13 -6.46 10.66
C SER A 85 -14.62 -6.49 10.98
N LEU A 86 -14.09 -7.68 11.28
CA LEU A 86 -12.69 -7.96 11.53
C LEU A 86 -11.86 -7.68 10.28
N LEU A 87 -12.31 -8.16 9.11
CA LEU A 87 -11.65 -7.89 7.84
C LEU A 87 -11.58 -6.40 7.53
N GLY A 88 -12.64 -5.64 7.82
CA GLY A 88 -12.64 -4.19 7.66
C GLY A 88 -11.61 -3.48 8.53
N ARG A 89 -11.42 -3.94 9.77
CA ARG A 89 -10.37 -3.41 10.64
C ARG A 89 -8.97 -3.68 10.08
N PHE A 90 -8.73 -4.88 9.55
CA PHE A 90 -7.46 -5.21 8.88
C PHE A 90 -7.23 -4.35 7.63
N ASP A 91 -8.26 -4.14 6.82
CA ASP A 91 -8.16 -3.32 5.61
C ASP A 91 -7.83 -1.86 5.94
N PHE A 92 -8.42 -1.33 7.01
CA PHE A 92 -8.13 0.02 7.49
C PHE A 92 -6.68 0.19 7.96
N LEU A 93 -6.16 -0.75 8.77
CA LEU A 93 -4.76 -0.74 9.19
C LEU A 93 -3.79 -0.88 8.01
N ARG A 94 -4.15 -1.72 7.03
CA ARG A 94 -3.41 -1.87 5.80
C ARG A 94 -3.37 -0.57 5.00
N ALA A 95 -4.51 0.07 4.79
CA ALA A 95 -4.64 1.34 4.08
C ALA A 95 -3.79 2.45 4.73
N LEU A 96 -3.85 2.58 6.06
CA LEU A 96 -3.01 3.52 6.81
C LEU A 96 -1.52 3.22 6.62
N SER A 97 -1.14 1.95 6.68
CA SER A 97 0.25 1.50 6.51
C SER A 97 0.76 1.78 5.10
N LEU A 98 -0.03 1.49 4.08
CA LEU A 98 0.29 1.81 2.68
C LEU A 98 0.41 3.32 2.50
N GLY A 99 -0.46 4.12 3.13
CA GLY A 99 -0.32 5.57 3.17
C GLY A 99 0.97 6.06 3.82
N LYS A 100 1.44 5.41 4.88
CA LYS A 100 2.72 5.72 5.53
C LYS A 100 3.93 5.34 4.69
N ILE A 101 3.84 4.28 3.89
CA ILE A 101 4.92 3.81 3.02
C ILE A 101 4.97 4.62 1.71
N TYR A 102 3.81 4.88 1.11
CA TYR A 102 3.69 5.38 -0.27
C TYR A 102 3.06 6.78 -0.37
N GLY A 103 2.73 7.43 0.76
CA GLY A 103 2.23 8.81 0.81
C GLY A 103 0.70 8.96 0.82
N ASN A 104 0.26 10.21 0.96
CA ASN A 104 -1.14 10.57 1.19
C ASN A 104 -2.08 10.23 0.02
N ASP A 105 -1.60 10.21 -1.21
CA ASP A 105 -2.46 9.86 -2.35
C ASP A 105 -2.78 8.36 -2.40
N THR A 106 -1.83 7.51 -2.00
CA THR A 106 -2.09 6.08 -1.76
C THR A 106 -3.11 5.89 -0.64
N LEU A 107 -2.99 6.68 0.43
CA LEU A 107 -3.96 6.66 1.52
C LEU A 107 -5.37 7.03 1.05
N LYS A 108 -5.51 8.09 0.25
CA LYS A 108 -6.82 8.50 -0.31
C LYS A 108 -7.45 7.41 -1.15
N VAL A 109 -6.69 6.69 -1.97
CA VAL A 109 -7.25 5.61 -2.80
C VAL A 109 -7.84 4.52 -1.91
N HIS A 110 -7.06 4.02 -0.95
CA HIS A 110 -7.56 2.94 -0.08
C HIS A 110 -8.67 3.41 0.87
N MET A 111 -8.68 4.67 1.29
CA MET A 111 -9.79 5.20 2.08
C MET A 111 -11.08 5.33 1.24
N ASN A 112 -10.98 5.69 -0.04
CA ASN A 112 -12.15 5.64 -0.93
C ASN A 112 -12.69 4.21 -1.08
N GLU A 113 -11.82 3.21 -1.25
CA GLU A 113 -12.20 1.79 -1.30
C GLU A 113 -12.93 1.36 -0.02
N ILE A 114 -12.38 1.71 1.14
CA ILE A 114 -13.00 1.37 2.43
C ILE A 114 -14.36 2.06 2.59
N SER A 115 -14.47 3.34 2.21
CA SER A 115 -15.73 4.08 2.27
C SER A 115 -16.82 3.48 1.36
N SER A 116 -16.42 2.86 0.25
CA SER A 116 -17.35 2.27 -0.71
C SER A 116 -17.69 0.79 -0.45
N HIS A 117 -16.78 0.04 0.18
CA HIS A 117 -16.99 -1.39 0.48
C HIS A 117 -17.57 -1.66 1.87
N TYR A 118 -17.32 -0.78 2.84
CA TYR A 118 -17.79 -0.95 4.21
C TYR A 118 -18.87 0.07 4.56
N THR A 119 -19.59 -0.19 5.66
CA THR A 119 -20.66 0.68 6.15
C THR A 119 -20.44 1.02 7.62
N GLY A 120 -21.26 1.94 8.14
CA GLY A 120 -21.20 2.37 9.54
C GLY A 120 -19.89 3.07 9.88
N GLU A 121 -19.33 2.70 11.03
CA GLU A 121 -18.21 3.40 11.64
C GLU A 121 -16.93 3.39 10.77
N LEU A 122 -16.67 2.29 10.05
CA LEU A 122 -15.46 2.17 9.23
C LEU A 122 -15.52 3.08 8.00
N LYS A 123 -16.70 3.19 7.39
CA LYS A 123 -16.96 4.13 6.30
C LYS A 123 -16.78 5.56 6.78
N GLN A 124 -17.37 5.91 7.93
CA GLN A 124 -17.27 7.25 8.50
C GLN A 124 -15.81 7.66 8.75
N LYS A 125 -15.00 6.77 9.34
CA LYS A 125 -13.56 7.03 9.54
C LYS A 125 -12.80 7.25 8.24
N ALA A 126 -13.13 6.48 7.20
CA ALA A 126 -12.50 6.65 5.89
C ALA A 126 -12.88 8.00 5.27
N ASP A 127 -14.16 8.39 5.37
CA ASP A 127 -14.66 9.69 4.90
C ASP A 127 -14.02 10.88 5.64
N ASP A 128 -13.82 10.76 6.95
CA ASP A 128 -13.15 11.78 7.77
C ASP A 128 -11.70 11.96 7.34
N ILE A 129 -10.97 10.86 7.12
CA ILE A 129 -9.60 10.89 6.62
C ILE A 129 -9.55 11.50 5.22
N LEU A 130 -10.45 11.11 4.32
CA LEU A 130 -10.55 11.68 2.98
C LEU A 130 -10.76 13.20 3.02
N SER A 131 -11.67 13.65 3.87
CA SER A 131 -11.95 15.08 4.09
C SER A 131 -10.71 15.83 4.57
N TYR A 132 -9.98 15.27 5.54
CA TYR A 132 -8.74 15.87 6.06
C TYR A 132 -7.62 15.92 5.01
N LEU A 133 -7.56 14.93 4.11
CA LEU A 133 -6.56 14.86 3.05
C LEU A 133 -6.90 15.74 1.83
N GLY A 134 -8.00 16.50 1.87
CA GLY A 134 -8.47 17.37 0.78
C GLY A 134 -9.20 16.61 -0.34
N GLY A 135 -9.63 15.38 -0.08
CA GLY A 135 -10.43 14.55 -0.99
C GLY A 135 -11.90 14.56 -0.59
N GLY A 136 -12.65 15.59 -0.99
CA GLY A 136 -14.10 15.53 -0.96
C GLY A 136 -14.62 14.58 -2.04
N VAL A 137 -15.61 13.76 -1.68
CA VAL A 137 -16.40 12.81 -2.48
C VAL A 137 -16.43 13.17 -3.98
N VAL A 138 -15.74 12.40 -4.82
CA VAL A 138 -16.05 12.37 -6.27
C VAL A 138 -17.16 11.37 -6.46
N THR A 139 -18.40 11.88 -6.44
CA THR A 139 -19.58 11.18 -6.89
C THR A 139 -19.43 10.92 -8.39
N ASN A 140 -19.49 9.64 -8.77
CA ASN A 140 -19.57 9.23 -10.17
C ASN A 140 -20.90 9.73 -10.75
N ASN A 141 -20.85 10.69 -11.67
CA ASN A 141 -21.88 10.81 -12.70
C ASN A 141 -21.27 10.29 -13.99
N GLY A 142 -21.70 9.09 -14.39
CA GLY A 142 -21.44 8.59 -15.74
C GLY A 142 -22.36 9.30 -16.72
N GLU A 143 -21.78 9.84 -17.78
CA GLU A 143 -22.52 10.10 -19.01
C GLU A 143 -21.66 9.65 -20.19
N THR A 144 -22.24 8.73 -20.96
CA THR A 144 -21.91 8.39 -22.32
C THR A 144 -22.08 9.62 -23.21
N SER A 145 -21.15 9.86 -24.14
CA SER A 145 -21.47 10.32 -25.50
C SER A 145 -20.28 10.18 -26.44
N ASP A 146 -20.58 9.51 -27.55
CA ASP A 146 -19.88 9.47 -28.82
C ASP A 146 -19.80 10.87 -29.47
N GLY A 147 -18.84 11.08 -30.37
CA GLY A 147 -18.74 12.29 -31.19
C GLY A 147 -17.36 12.95 -31.16
N GLY A 148 -16.53 12.64 -32.16
CA GLY A 148 -15.18 13.17 -32.31
C GLY A 148 -15.11 14.69 -32.48
N THR A 149 -14.12 15.30 -31.83
CA THR A 149 -13.32 16.42 -32.33
C THR A 149 -12.00 16.38 -31.56
N SER A 150 -10.89 16.52 -32.27
CA SER A 150 -9.51 16.47 -31.77
C SER A 150 -9.31 17.28 -30.49
N THR A 151 -9.22 16.61 -29.36
CA THR A 151 -8.70 17.16 -28.11
C THR A 151 -7.37 16.48 -27.86
N VAL A 152 -6.30 17.27 -27.65
CA VAL A 152 -5.05 16.76 -27.10
C VAL A 152 -5.44 16.04 -25.79
N PRO A 153 -5.25 14.71 -25.67
CA PRO A 153 -5.71 13.99 -24.50
C PRO A 153 -5.06 14.59 -23.27
N GLN A 154 -5.86 15.05 -22.30
CA GLN A 154 -5.34 15.40 -20.98
C GLN A 154 -4.58 14.17 -20.46
N GLU A 155 -3.27 14.33 -20.28
CA GLU A 155 -2.39 13.20 -20.05
C GLU A 155 -2.69 12.61 -18.67
N LEU A 156 -3.12 11.34 -18.63
CA LEU A 156 -3.56 10.67 -17.40
C LEU A 156 -2.42 10.55 -16.38
N TYR A 157 -1.20 10.38 -16.87
CA TYR A 157 0.01 10.26 -16.08
C TYR A 157 0.87 11.50 -16.27
N LYS A 158 1.63 11.86 -15.23
CA LYS A 158 2.46 13.07 -15.22
C LYS A 158 3.94 12.70 -15.21
N PRO A 159 4.79 13.37 -15.99
CA PRO A 159 6.24 13.21 -15.85
C PRO A 159 6.66 13.49 -14.41
N ALA A 160 7.55 12.66 -13.87
CA ALA A 160 8.08 12.83 -12.52
C ALA A 160 9.44 13.52 -12.55
N ASP A 161 9.68 14.39 -11.57
CA ASP A 161 10.99 14.97 -11.32
C ASP A 161 11.99 13.88 -10.88
N GLU A 162 13.28 14.20 -10.99
CA GLU A 162 14.36 13.24 -10.74
C GLU A 162 14.37 12.72 -9.29
N ASP A 163 14.06 13.58 -8.33
CA ASP A 163 14.11 13.29 -6.88
C ASP A 163 12.82 12.65 -6.35
N VAL A 164 11.84 12.38 -7.22
CA VAL A 164 10.62 11.70 -6.83
C VAL A 164 10.93 10.23 -6.55
N ILE A 165 10.28 9.66 -5.54
CA ILE A 165 10.42 8.24 -5.23
C ILE A 165 9.78 7.42 -6.35
N HIS A 166 10.49 6.37 -6.75
CA HIS A 166 10.08 5.46 -7.79
C HIS A 166 9.95 4.02 -7.29
N ILE A 167 9.13 3.25 -7.99
CA ILE A 167 8.85 1.84 -7.74
C ILE A 167 9.13 1.10 -9.04
N PHE A 168 9.89 0.02 -8.98
CA PHE A 168 9.96 -0.93 -10.09
C PHE A 168 8.76 -1.86 -10.03
N VAL A 169 8.14 -2.11 -11.19
CA VAL A 169 6.99 -2.99 -11.33
C VAL A 169 7.30 -4.06 -12.38
N CYS A 170 6.99 -5.31 -12.05
CA CYS A 170 6.96 -6.45 -12.94
C CYS A 170 5.55 -7.04 -12.95
N LEU A 171 4.87 -6.95 -14.09
CA LEU A 171 3.56 -7.55 -14.32
C LEU A 171 3.73 -8.90 -15.01
N VAL A 172 2.98 -9.90 -14.55
CA VAL A 172 3.00 -11.26 -15.09
C VAL A 172 1.60 -11.86 -15.05
N ASP A 173 1.33 -12.83 -15.91
CA ASP A 173 0.09 -13.61 -15.84
C ASP A 173 0.09 -14.48 -14.59
N ALA A 174 -0.90 -14.30 -13.72
CA ALA A 174 -0.92 -14.88 -12.37
C ALA A 174 -0.88 -16.42 -12.36
N LYS A 175 -1.32 -17.07 -13.44
CA LYS A 175 -1.32 -18.53 -13.59
C LYS A 175 -0.05 -19.10 -14.21
N SER A 176 0.78 -18.24 -14.81
CA SER A 176 1.97 -18.66 -15.57
C SER A 176 3.22 -18.81 -14.72
N VAL A 177 3.25 -18.20 -13.53
CA VAL A 177 4.44 -18.15 -12.67
C VAL A 177 4.09 -18.30 -11.20
N SER A 178 4.99 -18.94 -10.45
CA SER A 178 4.89 -18.96 -8.99
C SER A 178 5.36 -17.62 -8.42
N VAL A 179 4.43 -16.87 -7.81
CA VAL A 179 4.74 -15.58 -7.16
C VAL A 179 5.87 -15.69 -6.14
N ASN A 180 5.90 -16.77 -5.35
CA ASN A 180 6.91 -16.96 -4.33
C ASN A 180 8.30 -17.15 -4.93
N LYS A 181 8.40 -17.89 -6.04
CA LYS A 181 9.66 -18.05 -6.77
C LYS A 181 10.09 -16.72 -7.41
N LEU A 182 9.17 -15.96 -8.00
CA LEU A 182 9.46 -14.66 -8.60
C LEU A 182 9.94 -13.64 -7.57
N LYS A 183 9.28 -13.58 -6.39
CA LYS A 183 9.73 -12.76 -5.27
C LYS A 183 11.10 -13.17 -4.75
N ALA A 184 11.36 -14.47 -4.64
CA ALA A 184 12.67 -14.98 -4.22
C ALA A 184 13.75 -14.55 -5.22
N ALA A 185 13.50 -14.68 -6.53
CA ALA A 185 14.42 -14.23 -7.57
C ALA A 185 14.74 -12.73 -7.45
N PHE A 186 13.73 -11.87 -7.25
CA PHE A 186 13.97 -10.44 -7.01
C PHE A 186 14.71 -10.15 -5.70
N SER A 187 14.44 -10.90 -4.62
CA SER A 187 15.17 -10.74 -3.36
C SER A 187 16.64 -11.14 -3.48
N ASP A 188 16.94 -12.23 -4.18
CA ASP A 188 18.31 -12.70 -4.42
C ASP A 188 19.07 -11.71 -5.32
N PHE A 189 18.40 -11.23 -6.38
CA PHE A 189 18.91 -10.16 -7.25
C PHE A 189 19.21 -8.88 -6.46
N ASN A 190 18.29 -8.42 -5.60
CA ASN A 190 18.49 -7.24 -4.75
C ASN A 190 19.70 -7.42 -3.84
N SER A 191 19.82 -8.59 -3.20
CA SER A 191 20.93 -8.87 -2.30
C SER A 191 22.28 -8.86 -3.03
N THR A 192 22.29 -9.31 -4.29
CA THR A 192 23.49 -9.41 -5.13
C THR A 192 23.95 -8.04 -5.68
N TYR A 193 23.02 -7.24 -6.23
CA TYR A 193 23.37 -6.03 -6.99
C TYR A 193 23.03 -4.73 -6.27
N PHE A 194 22.14 -4.77 -5.27
CA PHE A 194 21.59 -3.59 -4.59
C PHE A 194 21.56 -3.79 -3.06
N GLY A 195 22.45 -4.62 -2.49
CA GLY A 195 22.38 -5.02 -1.08
C GLY A 195 22.58 -3.88 -0.07
N SER A 196 23.15 -2.75 -0.49
CA SER A 196 23.24 -1.52 0.31
C SER A 196 21.97 -0.68 0.29
N ASP A 197 21.09 -0.94 -0.69
CA ASP A 197 19.81 -0.26 -0.81
C ASP A 197 18.78 -1.05 0.00
N ASN A 198 18.06 -0.39 0.90
CA ASN A 198 17.00 -0.99 1.72
C ASN A 198 15.74 -1.26 0.88
N LEU A 199 15.89 -2.01 -0.21
CA LEU A 199 14.81 -2.33 -1.15
C LEU A 199 13.89 -3.40 -0.58
N SER A 200 12.63 -3.34 -0.99
CA SER A 200 11.59 -4.26 -0.52
C SER A 200 10.80 -4.81 -1.68
N VAL A 201 10.59 -6.13 -1.67
CA VAL A 201 9.83 -6.87 -2.70
C VAL A 201 8.44 -7.20 -2.17
N SER A 202 7.40 -6.71 -2.85
CA SER A 202 6.00 -7.01 -2.55
C SER A 202 5.29 -7.58 -3.78
N SER A 203 4.10 -8.15 -3.57
CA SER A 203 3.30 -8.69 -4.66
C SER A 203 1.82 -8.51 -4.37
N LEU A 204 1.03 -8.20 -5.37
CA LEU A 204 -0.43 -8.11 -5.29
C LEU A 204 -1.07 -8.54 -6.61
N TYR A 205 -2.36 -8.85 -6.58
CA TYR A 205 -3.15 -9.04 -7.79
C TYR A 205 -3.61 -7.67 -8.32
N LEU A 206 -3.22 -7.32 -9.56
CA LEU A 206 -3.73 -6.13 -10.23
C LEU A 206 -5.14 -6.40 -10.77
N THR A 207 -5.33 -7.60 -11.32
CA THR A 207 -6.61 -8.19 -11.73
C THR A 207 -6.63 -9.68 -11.36
N ASP A 208 -7.73 -10.36 -11.62
CA ASP A 208 -7.84 -11.82 -11.41
C ASP A 208 -6.87 -12.64 -12.30
N THR A 209 -6.32 -12.02 -13.35
CA THR A 209 -5.44 -12.67 -14.34
C THR A 209 -4.03 -12.09 -14.35
N ARG A 210 -3.83 -10.87 -13.85
CA ARG A 210 -2.55 -10.15 -13.83
C ARG A 210 -2.08 -9.94 -12.41
N MET A 211 -0.85 -10.35 -12.14
CA MET A 211 -0.17 -10.12 -10.88
C MET A 211 0.92 -9.09 -11.05
N MET A 212 1.08 -8.26 -10.02
CA MET A 212 2.12 -7.25 -9.91
C MET A 212 3.11 -7.67 -8.83
N VAL A 213 4.38 -7.76 -9.20
CA VAL A 213 5.51 -7.83 -8.25
C VAL A 213 6.23 -6.50 -8.28
N SER A 214 6.36 -5.86 -7.13
CA SER A 214 6.91 -4.50 -7.02
C SER A 214 8.16 -4.49 -6.16
N VAL A 215 9.14 -3.68 -6.56
CA VAL A 215 10.33 -3.38 -5.76
C VAL A 215 10.34 -1.89 -5.45
N SER A 216 10.34 -1.55 -4.17
CA SER A 216 10.13 -0.17 -3.68
C SER A 216 11.38 0.45 -3.05
N HIS A 217 11.33 1.76 -2.80
CA HIS A 217 12.34 2.60 -2.14
C HIS A 217 13.47 3.11 -3.04
N PHE A 218 13.24 3.25 -4.35
CA PHE A 218 14.15 4.02 -5.20
C PHE A 218 13.97 5.50 -4.91
N LYS A 219 14.99 6.15 -4.36
CA LYS A 219 14.94 7.56 -3.95
C LYS A 219 14.79 8.52 -5.13
N THR A 220 15.20 8.09 -6.32
CA THR A 220 15.22 8.90 -7.53
C THR A 220 14.80 8.07 -8.74
N LYS A 221 14.43 8.77 -9.81
CA LYS A 221 14.18 8.17 -11.13
C LYS A 221 15.40 7.39 -11.63
N THR A 222 16.60 7.95 -11.53
CA THR A 222 17.86 7.30 -11.94
C THR A 222 18.10 5.96 -11.23
N ASN A 223 17.86 5.88 -9.92
CA ASN A 223 18.02 4.63 -9.19
C ASN A 223 17.04 3.55 -9.71
N GLY A 224 15.78 3.92 -9.92
CA GLY A 224 14.78 3.03 -10.50
C GLY A 224 15.15 2.58 -11.91
N MET A 225 15.53 3.51 -12.80
CA MET A 225 15.92 3.17 -14.17
C MET A 225 17.18 2.31 -14.25
N THR A 226 18.11 2.48 -13.32
CA THR A 226 19.28 1.61 -13.18
C THR A 226 18.86 0.20 -12.78
N TYR A 227 17.96 0.08 -11.81
CA TYR A 227 17.39 -1.21 -11.40
C TYR A 227 16.72 -1.93 -12.58
N LEU A 228 15.86 -1.23 -13.34
CA LEU A 228 15.21 -1.79 -14.54
C LEU A 228 16.25 -2.35 -15.52
N ARG A 229 17.31 -1.59 -15.82
CA ARG A 229 18.36 -2.03 -16.74
C ARG A 229 19.10 -3.28 -16.26
N PHE A 230 19.39 -3.37 -14.96
CA PHE A 230 20.03 -4.58 -14.42
C PHE A 230 19.09 -5.79 -14.49
N THR A 231 17.80 -5.62 -14.16
CA THR A 231 16.83 -6.74 -14.23
C THR A 231 16.67 -7.29 -15.64
N LYS A 232 16.73 -6.45 -16.68
CA LYS A 232 16.69 -6.88 -18.09
C LYS A 232 17.88 -7.76 -18.49
N ASN A 233 19.00 -7.66 -17.78
CA ASN A 233 20.23 -8.40 -18.06
C ASN A 233 20.44 -9.60 -17.11
N ASP A 234 19.56 -9.80 -16.13
CA ASP A 234 19.67 -10.88 -15.16
C ASP A 234 19.01 -12.16 -15.69
N ARG A 235 19.82 -13.24 -15.78
CA ARG A 235 19.35 -14.54 -16.28
C ARG A 235 18.32 -15.19 -15.36
N GLY A 236 18.48 -15.05 -14.04
CA GLY A 236 17.56 -15.65 -13.07
C GLY A 236 16.15 -15.09 -13.20
N ILE A 237 16.04 -13.76 -13.34
CA ILE A 237 14.79 -13.05 -13.58
C ILE A 237 14.26 -13.33 -14.98
N SER A 238 15.10 -13.36 -16.02
CA SER A 238 14.62 -13.63 -17.39
C SER A 238 14.03 -15.03 -17.53
N ASP A 239 14.68 -16.04 -16.93
CA ASP A 239 14.24 -17.44 -17.05
C ASP A 239 12.90 -17.67 -16.34
N ILE A 240 12.69 -17.05 -15.18
CA ILE A 240 11.44 -17.18 -14.43
C ILE A 240 10.28 -16.35 -15.01
N THR A 241 10.58 -15.30 -15.77
CA THR A 241 9.58 -14.46 -16.45
C THR A 241 9.35 -14.86 -17.92
N ALA A 242 10.09 -15.86 -18.42
CA ALA A 242 9.89 -16.38 -19.76
C ALA A 242 8.49 -17.01 -19.91
N GLY A 243 7.74 -16.57 -20.92
CA GLY A 243 6.41 -17.09 -21.22
C GLY A 243 5.29 -16.62 -20.27
N THR A 244 5.55 -15.62 -19.41
CA THR A 244 4.56 -15.12 -18.44
C THR A 244 3.83 -13.86 -18.88
N ASN A 245 4.01 -13.46 -20.16
CA ASN A 245 3.57 -12.17 -20.69
C ASN A 245 4.07 -11.00 -19.81
N ALA A 246 5.36 -11.03 -19.49
CA ALA A 246 5.97 -10.11 -18.55
C ALA A 246 6.08 -8.69 -19.11
N ALA A 247 5.71 -7.69 -18.30
CA ALA A 247 5.99 -6.29 -18.58
C ALA A 247 6.68 -5.65 -17.38
N THR A 248 7.79 -4.95 -17.61
CA THR A 248 8.56 -4.27 -16.57
C THR A 248 8.69 -2.78 -16.85
N PHE A 249 8.54 -1.97 -15.81
CA PHE A 249 8.65 -0.51 -15.89
C PHE A 249 8.93 0.10 -14.52
N ILE A 250 9.30 1.37 -14.51
CA ILE A 250 9.42 2.18 -13.29
C ILE A 250 8.25 3.16 -13.23
N ILE A 251 7.69 3.34 -12.05
CA ILE A 251 6.56 4.24 -11.80
C ILE A 251 6.82 5.14 -10.60
N SER A 252 6.54 6.44 -10.75
CA SER A 252 6.62 7.38 -9.63
C SER A 252 5.50 7.14 -8.62
N THR A 253 5.72 7.55 -7.37
CA THR A 253 4.70 7.52 -6.33
C THR A 253 3.42 8.28 -6.70
N ASP A 254 3.53 9.30 -7.55
CA ASP A 254 2.38 10.12 -7.98
C ASP A 254 1.55 9.40 -9.04
N ASN A 255 2.19 8.63 -9.94
CA ASN A 255 1.49 7.89 -10.99
C ASN A 255 0.99 6.52 -10.52
N TYR A 256 1.60 5.95 -9.47
CA TYR A 256 1.24 4.62 -8.98
C TYR A 256 -0.25 4.47 -8.61
N PRO A 257 -0.88 5.40 -7.87
CA PRO A 257 -2.30 5.31 -7.56
C PRO A 257 -3.19 5.42 -8.81
N VAL A 258 -2.80 6.26 -9.77
CA VAL A 258 -3.53 6.41 -11.04
C VAL A 258 -3.46 5.12 -11.85
N PHE A 259 -2.28 4.50 -11.90
CA PHE A 259 -2.08 3.22 -12.58
C PHE A 259 -2.85 2.09 -11.89
N TYR A 260 -2.76 2.00 -10.57
CA TYR A 260 -3.45 0.97 -9.79
C TYR A 260 -4.98 1.05 -9.95
N LYS A 261 -5.55 2.27 -9.97
CA LYS A 261 -6.98 2.50 -10.17
C LYS A 261 -7.43 2.17 -11.60
N SER A 262 -6.68 2.63 -12.60
CA SER A 262 -7.03 2.42 -14.02
C SER A 262 -6.79 0.99 -14.49
N LYS A 263 -5.75 0.33 -13.95
CA LYS A 263 -5.28 -1.01 -14.35
C LYS A 263 -4.91 -1.10 -15.83
N ASP A 264 -4.73 0.06 -16.47
CA ASP A 264 -4.48 0.18 -17.90
C ASP A 264 -2.98 0.10 -18.16
N GLU A 265 -2.50 -1.15 -18.29
CA GLU A 265 -1.10 -1.48 -18.58
C GLU A 265 -0.62 -0.84 -19.88
N ALA A 266 -1.40 -0.93 -20.95
CA ALA A 266 -1.00 -0.42 -22.26
C ALA A 266 -0.78 1.09 -22.23
N LYS A 267 -1.71 1.84 -21.63
CA LYS A 267 -1.61 3.29 -21.52
C LYS A 267 -0.44 3.73 -20.66
N TYR A 268 -0.15 3.01 -19.58
CA TYR A 268 1.01 3.32 -18.75
C TYR A 268 2.32 3.02 -19.47
N LEU A 269 2.42 1.89 -20.18
CA LEU A 269 3.61 1.56 -20.96
C LEU A 269 3.88 2.59 -22.07
N ASP A 270 2.85 3.12 -22.72
CA ASP A 270 2.99 4.17 -23.72
C ASP A 270 3.41 5.53 -23.12
N PHE A 271 2.96 5.83 -21.91
CA PHE A 271 3.50 6.96 -21.14
C PHE A 271 4.97 6.72 -20.75
N PHE A 272 5.29 5.54 -20.21
CA PHE A 272 6.63 5.17 -19.76
C PHE A 272 7.66 5.33 -20.89
N LYS A 273 7.39 4.79 -22.09
CA LYS A 273 8.26 4.93 -23.27
C LYS A 273 8.57 6.38 -23.65
N ARG A 274 7.65 7.32 -23.38
CA ARG A 274 7.81 8.73 -23.77
C ARG A 274 8.64 9.53 -22.77
N TYR A 275 8.56 9.20 -21.48
CA TYR A 275 9.14 10.02 -20.39
C TYR A 275 10.26 9.35 -19.60
N TYR A 276 10.46 8.04 -19.78
CA TYR A 276 11.52 7.26 -19.16
C TYR A 276 12.41 6.68 -20.24
N THR A 277 13.18 7.55 -20.88
CA THR A 277 14.22 7.19 -21.85
C THR A 277 15.40 6.53 -21.15
N GLU A 278 15.97 5.50 -21.78
CA GLU A 278 17.21 4.83 -21.33
C GLU A 278 18.46 5.70 -21.48
#